data_AF-Q8YKG1-F1
#
_entry.id   AF-Q8YKG1-F1
#
_cell.length_a   1.000
_cell.length_b   1.000
_cell.length_c   1.000
_cell.angle_alpha   90.00
_cell.angle_beta   90.00
_cell.angle_gamma   90.00
#
_symmetry.space_group_name_H-M   'P 1'
#
loop_
_entity.id
_entity.type
_entity.pdbx_description
1 polymer ?
#
loop_
_entity_poly.entity_id
_entity_poly.type
_entity_poly.pdbx_seq_one_letter_code
_entity_poly.pdbx_strand_id
1 'polypeptide(L)'
;MIKKNLLNNEIFTLDNILLAQECAEYISLTESIGYTKAPISTIRGFQMRPDIRNNERVILDDNQRAFDLWQRVSDHIPKTIGRWQAIGLNERFRFYRYDPGQTFAIHHDGSYRRPNGEESLLTFMIYLN
;
A
#
# COMPACT_ATOMS: atom_id res chain seq x y z
N MET A 1 -19.31 3.28 -2.92
CA MET A 1 -18.03 3.86 -2.42
C MET A 1 -18.29 5.30 -2.02
N ILE A 2 -17.77 5.78 -0.88
CA ILE A 2 -17.94 7.18 -0.44
C ILE A 2 -16.55 7.81 -0.32
N LYS A 3 -16.32 8.92 -1.04
CA LYS A 3 -15.07 9.69 -0.97
C LYS A 3 -15.19 10.79 0.08
N LYS A 4 -14.23 10.83 1.02
CA LYS A 4 -14.12 11.88 2.05
C LYS A 4 -12.78 12.59 1.91
N ASN A 5 -12.80 13.87 1.61
CA ASN A 5 -11.59 14.68 1.49
C ASN A 5 -11.13 15.13 2.87
N LEU A 6 -9.86 14.89 3.19
CA LEU A 6 -9.26 15.26 4.47
C LEU A 6 -8.33 16.48 4.32
N LEU A 7 -7.68 16.61 3.16
CA LEU A 7 -6.82 17.74 2.84
C LEU A 7 -6.88 18.01 1.34
N ASN A 8 -7.73 18.95 0.89
CA ASN A 8 -7.76 19.50 -0.48
C ASN A 8 -7.48 18.51 -1.64
N ASN A 9 -8.02 17.28 -1.57
CA ASN A 9 -7.74 16.15 -2.48
C ASN A 9 -6.29 15.61 -2.50
N GLU A 10 -5.37 16.17 -1.72
CA GLU A 10 -4.03 15.61 -1.45
C GLU A 10 -4.14 14.37 -0.54
N ILE A 11 -5.07 14.41 0.43
CA ILE A 11 -5.39 13.28 1.31
C ILE A 11 -6.91 13.09 1.34
N PHE A 12 -7.36 11.87 1.06
CA PHE A 12 -8.77 11.48 1.13
C PHE A 12 -8.90 10.00 1.47
N THR A 13 -10.09 9.60 1.93
CA THR A 13 -10.45 8.19 2.13
C THR A 13 -11.56 7.77 1.17
N LEU A 14 -11.61 6.47 0.89
CA LEU A 14 -12.66 5.82 0.12
C LEU A 14 -13.24 4.67 0.95
N ASP A 15 -14.51 4.79 1.32
CA ASP A 15 -15.18 3.75 2.10
C ASP A 15 -15.72 2.64 1.17
N ASN A 16 -15.65 1.39 1.64
CA ASN A 16 -16.17 0.20 0.95
C ASN A 16 -15.50 -0.07 -0.41
N ILE A 17 -14.17 0.00 -0.48
CA ILE A 17 -13.39 -0.49 -1.64
C ILE A 17 -13.43 -2.04 -1.71
N LEU A 18 -13.35 -2.67 -0.54
CA LEU A 18 -13.44 -4.11 -0.34
C LEU A 18 -14.63 -4.42 0.57
N LEU A 19 -15.29 -5.54 0.29
CA LEU A 19 -16.25 -6.16 1.19
C LEU A 19 -15.52 -6.87 2.34
N ALA A 20 -16.21 -7.09 3.46
CA ALA A 20 -15.64 -7.81 4.61
C ALA A 20 -15.10 -9.20 4.23
N GLN A 21 -15.78 -9.91 3.33
CA GLN A 21 -15.32 -11.21 2.82
C GLN A 21 -14.02 -11.06 2.02
N GLU A 22 -13.92 -10.06 1.15
CA GLU A 22 -12.70 -9.82 0.37
C GLU A 22 -11.53 -9.46 1.30
N CYS A 23 -11.76 -8.64 2.33
CA CYS A 23 -10.74 -8.38 3.36
C CYS A 23 -10.28 -9.67 4.03
N ALA A 24 -11.19 -10.56 4.40
CA ALA A 24 -10.87 -11.86 5.00
C ALA A 24 -10.08 -12.78 4.05
N GLU A 25 -10.36 -12.73 2.74
CA GLU A 25 -9.62 -13.47 1.72
C GLU A 25 -8.18 -12.94 1.59
N TYR A 26 -7.96 -11.62 1.60
CA TYR A 26 -6.62 -11.03 1.63
C TYR A 26 -5.83 -11.40 2.90
N ILE A 27 -6.48 -11.34 4.06
CA ILE A 27 -5.87 -11.74 5.34
C ILE A 27 -5.47 -13.21 5.27
N SER A 28 -6.40 -14.10 4.90
CA SER A 28 -6.15 -15.55 4.84
C SER A 28 -5.02 -15.90 3.86
N LEU A 29 -5.01 -15.26 2.69
CA LEU A 29 -3.94 -15.42 1.70
C LEU A 29 -2.58 -15.05 2.29
N THR A 30 -2.47 -13.88 2.92
CA THR A 30 -1.18 -13.37 3.41
C THR A 30 -0.69 -14.11 4.66
N GLU A 31 -1.60 -14.55 5.54
CA GLU A 31 -1.27 -15.45 6.64
C GLU A 31 -0.72 -16.79 6.13
N SER A 32 -1.29 -17.35 5.06
CA SER A 32 -0.80 -18.60 4.46
C SER A 32 0.59 -18.50 3.84
N ILE A 33 0.98 -17.30 3.38
CA ILE A 33 2.35 -17.02 2.88
C ILE A 33 3.35 -16.96 4.03
N GLY A 34 2.92 -16.48 5.20
CA GLY A 34 3.74 -16.35 6.39
C GLY A 34 4.38 -14.96 6.53
N TYR A 35 4.01 -14.27 7.61
CA TYR A 35 4.57 -12.98 7.96
C TYR A 35 6.00 -13.10 8.48
N THR A 36 6.87 -12.17 8.05
CA THR A 36 8.25 -12.08 8.53
C THR A 36 8.52 -10.69 9.09
N LYS A 37 9.45 -10.58 10.03
CA LYS A 37 9.87 -9.28 10.58
C LYS A 37 10.33 -8.37 9.44
N ALA A 38 9.79 -7.16 9.40
CA ALA A 38 9.99 -6.28 8.26
C ALA A 38 11.18 -5.33 8.46
N PRO A 39 12.28 -5.47 7.69
CA PRO A 39 13.41 -4.55 7.78
C PRO A 39 13.04 -3.18 7.19
N ILE A 40 13.72 -2.14 7.65
CA ILE A 40 13.67 -0.81 7.06
C ILE A 40 14.70 -0.68 5.94
N SER A 41 14.43 0.16 4.94
CA SER A 41 15.40 0.52 3.91
C SER A 41 16.21 1.72 4.37
N THR A 42 17.55 1.61 4.35
CA THR A 42 18.47 2.69 4.69
C THR A 42 19.47 2.90 3.54
N ILE A 43 20.24 3.99 3.59
CA ILE A 43 21.36 4.23 2.65
C ILE A 43 22.37 3.07 2.66
N ARG A 44 22.45 2.30 3.74
CA ARG A 44 23.33 1.13 3.90
C ARG A 44 22.65 -0.21 3.57
N GLY A 45 21.47 -0.19 2.95
CA GLY A 45 20.66 -1.37 2.67
C GLY A 45 19.62 -1.67 3.74
N PHE A 46 19.09 -2.91 3.73
CA PHE A 46 18.06 -3.34 4.66
C PHE A 46 18.62 -3.54 6.08
N GLN A 47 17.99 -2.92 7.07
CA GLN A 47 18.38 -3.06 8.48
C GLN A 47 17.17 -3.38 9.36
N MET A 48 17.39 -4.21 10.38
CA MET A 48 16.43 -4.42 11.44
C MET A 48 16.57 -3.31 12.48
N ARG A 49 15.54 -2.46 12.59
CA ARG A 49 15.47 -1.35 13.54
C ARG A 49 14.13 -1.39 14.27
N PRO A 50 13.99 -2.25 15.30
CA PRO A 50 12.72 -2.43 16.00
C PRO A 50 12.24 -1.16 16.73
N ASP A 51 13.14 -0.21 16.98
CA ASP A 51 12.83 1.13 17.48
C ASP A 51 12.13 2.03 16.44
N ILE A 52 12.29 1.73 15.15
CA ILE A 52 11.67 2.46 14.04
C ILE A 52 10.44 1.68 13.53
N ARG A 53 10.56 0.37 13.42
CA ARG A 53 9.54 -0.52 12.86
C ARG A 53 9.71 -1.92 13.44
N ASN A 54 8.69 -2.41 14.14
CA ASN A 54 8.69 -3.75 14.74
C ASN A 54 7.53 -4.63 14.24
N ASN A 55 6.79 -4.17 13.24
CA ASN A 55 5.70 -4.92 12.64
C ASN A 55 6.20 -5.96 11.63
N GLU A 56 5.31 -6.87 11.23
CA GLU A 56 5.61 -7.92 10.28
C GLU A 56 5.04 -7.60 8.89
N ARG A 57 5.67 -8.15 7.84
CA ARG A 57 5.28 -7.90 6.46
C ARG A 57 5.30 -9.15 5.59
N VAL A 58 4.36 -9.18 4.66
CA VAL A 58 4.39 -10.02 3.46
C VAL A 58 4.51 -9.12 2.23
N ILE A 59 5.34 -9.52 1.27
CA ILE A 59 5.40 -8.91 -0.06
C ILE A 59 4.83 -9.92 -1.04
N LEU A 60 3.87 -9.48 -1.85
CA LEU A 60 3.22 -10.28 -2.89
C LEU A 60 3.19 -9.46 -4.17
N ASP A 61 3.75 -10.00 -5.25
CA ASP A 61 3.61 -9.41 -6.59
C ASP A 61 2.38 -10.04 -7.27
N ASP A 62 1.31 -9.29 -7.52
CA ASP A 62 0.07 -9.77 -8.16
C ASP A 62 -0.52 -8.72 -9.13
N ASN A 63 -0.30 -8.93 -10.43
CA ASN A 63 -0.77 -8.00 -11.46
C ASN A 63 -2.29 -7.97 -11.58
N GLN A 64 -2.97 -9.11 -11.38
CA GLN A 64 -4.41 -9.20 -11.54
C GLN A 64 -5.12 -8.43 -10.41
N ARG A 65 -4.68 -8.60 -9.16
CA ARG A 65 -5.25 -7.84 -8.03
C ARG A 65 -5.02 -6.34 -8.16
N ALA A 66 -3.85 -5.93 -8.64
CA ALA A 66 -3.55 -4.52 -8.86
C ALA A 66 -4.45 -3.93 -9.96
N PHE A 67 -4.67 -4.68 -11.05
CA PHE A 67 -5.59 -4.30 -12.11
C PHE A 67 -7.03 -4.19 -11.59
N ASP A 68 -7.54 -5.21 -10.88
CA ASP A 68 -8.92 -5.24 -10.39
C ASP A 68 -9.19 -4.10 -9.39
N LEU A 69 -8.25 -3.85 -8.47
CA LEU A 69 -8.34 -2.72 -7.55
C LEU A 69 -8.30 -1.38 -8.29
N TRP A 70 -7.45 -1.24 -9.31
CA TRP A 70 -7.38 -0.02 -10.12
C TRP A 70 -8.71 0.27 -10.82
N GLN A 71 -9.36 -0.74 -11.41
CA GLN A 71 -10.68 -0.56 -12.02
C GLN A 71 -11.72 -0.03 -11.02
N ARG A 72 -11.64 -0.42 -9.75
CA ARG A 72 -12.56 0.04 -8.70
C ARG A 72 -12.32 1.49 -8.26
N VAL A 73 -11.07 1.94 -8.24
CA VAL A 73 -10.71 3.23 -7.60
C VAL A 73 -10.32 4.33 -8.57
N SER A 74 -10.00 4.01 -9.82
CA SER A 74 -9.40 4.95 -10.79
C SER A 74 -10.17 6.26 -10.97
N ASP A 75 -11.51 6.22 -10.95
CA ASP A 75 -12.37 7.41 -11.06
C ASP A 75 -12.25 8.39 -9.87
N HIS A 76 -11.69 7.92 -8.75
CA HIS A 76 -11.49 8.72 -7.55
C HIS A 76 -10.08 9.26 -7.40
N ILE A 77 -9.12 8.78 -8.20
CA ILE A 77 -7.71 9.18 -8.17
C ILE A 77 -7.48 10.36 -9.13
N PRO A 78 -6.59 11.32 -8.79
CA PRO A 78 -6.18 12.35 -9.75
C PRO A 78 -5.64 11.72 -11.05
N LYS A 79 -6.26 12.07 -12.18
CA LYS A 79 -5.84 11.56 -13.50
C LYS A 79 -4.46 12.07 -13.89
N THR A 80 -4.07 13.25 -13.40
CA THR A 80 -2.78 13.87 -13.65
C THR A 80 -2.19 14.50 -12.40
N ILE A 81 -0.86 14.48 -12.30
CA ILE A 81 -0.07 15.17 -11.26
C ILE A 81 1.12 15.83 -11.95
N GLY A 82 1.05 17.15 -12.16
CA GLY A 82 2.03 17.87 -12.97
C GLY A 82 2.09 17.31 -14.40
N ARG A 83 3.25 16.78 -14.79
CA ARG A 83 3.46 16.15 -16.11
C ARG A 83 3.08 14.66 -16.16
N TRP A 84 2.73 14.07 -15.03
CA TRP A 84 2.50 12.64 -14.91
C TRP A 84 1.04 12.30 -15.11
N GLN A 85 0.77 11.16 -15.75
CA GLN A 85 -0.56 10.58 -15.91
C GLN A 85 -0.67 9.33 -15.05
N ALA A 86 -1.79 9.17 -14.34
CA ALA A 86 -2.06 7.96 -13.59
C ALA A 86 -2.46 6.82 -14.54
N ILE A 87 -1.75 5.70 -14.45
CA ILE A 87 -1.93 4.55 -15.37
C ILE A 87 -2.37 3.26 -14.66
N GLY A 88 -2.25 3.18 -13.33
CA GLY A 88 -2.49 1.94 -12.61
C GLY A 88 -1.99 1.96 -11.16
N LEU A 89 -2.11 0.80 -10.51
CA LEU A 89 -1.49 0.51 -9.22
C LEU A 89 -0.22 -0.32 -9.41
N ASN A 90 0.67 -0.25 -8.43
CA ASN A 90 1.85 -1.11 -8.35
C ASN A 90 1.42 -2.55 -7.96
N GLU A 91 1.86 -3.55 -8.71
CA GLU A 91 1.60 -4.98 -8.45
C GLU A 91 2.32 -5.51 -7.22
N ARG A 92 3.36 -4.82 -6.73
CA ARG A 92 4.09 -5.20 -5.51
C ARG A 92 3.32 -4.73 -4.27
N PHE A 93 2.39 -5.56 -3.83
CA PHE A 93 1.68 -5.38 -2.58
C PHE A 93 2.61 -5.56 -1.38
N ARG A 94 2.37 -4.77 -0.36
CA ARG A 94 3.05 -4.86 0.94
C ARG A 94 1.97 -4.96 2.00
N PHE A 95 1.77 -6.15 2.55
CA PHE A 95 0.83 -6.40 3.62
C PHE A 95 1.52 -6.27 4.96
N TYR A 96 0.90 -5.56 5.89
CA TYR A 96 1.47 -5.27 7.20
C TYR A 96 0.55 -5.84 8.26
N ARG A 97 1.10 -6.61 9.19
CA ARG A 97 0.41 -7.05 10.41
C ARG A 97 1.01 -6.32 11.60
N TYR A 98 0.13 -5.82 12.47
CA TYR A 98 0.47 -5.13 13.70
C TYR A 98 -0.21 -5.81 14.88
N ASP A 99 0.57 -6.32 15.81
CA ASP A 99 0.11 -6.78 17.12
C ASP A 99 0.13 -5.63 18.14
N PRO A 100 -0.59 -5.76 19.28
CA PRO A 100 -0.55 -4.76 20.34
C PRO A 100 0.88 -4.40 20.75
N GLY A 101 1.19 -3.09 20.77
CA GLY A 101 2.52 -2.56 21.07
C GLY A 101 3.45 -2.45 19.86
N GLN A 102 3.05 -2.94 18.68
CA GLN A 102 3.79 -2.71 17.44
C GLN A 102 3.45 -1.36 16.81
N THR A 103 4.46 -0.69 16.27
CA THR A 103 4.34 0.62 15.65
C THR A 103 5.27 0.74 14.44
N PHE A 104 5.01 1.77 13.65
CA PHE A 104 5.95 2.25 12.64
C PHE A 104 6.10 3.77 12.85
N ALA A 105 7.31 4.21 13.13
CA ALA A 105 7.63 5.62 13.36
C ALA A 105 7.28 6.49 12.13
N ILE A 106 7.13 7.79 12.37
CA ILE A 106 6.84 8.80 11.34
C ILE A 106 7.91 8.74 10.24
N HIS A 107 7.46 8.64 8.98
CA HIS A 107 8.32 8.57 7.80
C HIS A 107 7.59 9.05 6.55
N HIS A 108 8.35 9.19 5.46
CA HIS A 108 7.82 9.34 4.11
C HIS A 108 7.98 8.04 3.33
N ASP A 109 6.99 7.72 2.50
CA ASP A 109 7.09 6.61 1.57
C ASP A 109 8.09 6.93 0.44
N GLY A 110 8.83 5.91 0.01
CA GLY A 110 9.72 6.01 -1.14
C GLY A 110 9.00 5.68 -2.44
N SER A 111 9.41 6.31 -3.54
CA SER A 111 8.92 5.98 -4.87
C SER A 111 9.41 4.60 -5.32
N TYR A 112 8.53 3.81 -5.92
CA TYR A 112 8.88 2.67 -6.75
C TYR A 112 9.03 3.14 -8.20
N ARG A 113 10.20 2.89 -8.80
CA ARG A 113 10.51 3.26 -10.19
C ARG A 113 10.79 2.02 -11.00
N ARG A 114 10.13 1.91 -12.16
CA ARG A 114 10.43 0.86 -13.14
C ARG A 114 11.44 1.34 -14.18
N PRO A 115 12.16 0.42 -14.84
CA PRO A 115 13.05 0.76 -15.95
C PRO A 115 12.35 1.41 -17.15
N ASN A 116 11.05 1.18 -17.32
CA ASN A 116 10.25 1.74 -18.43
C ASN A 116 9.83 3.21 -18.18
N GLY A 117 10.26 3.82 -17.07
CA GLY A 117 9.96 5.21 -16.73
C GLY A 117 8.71 5.41 -15.87
N GLU A 118 7.98 4.35 -15.50
CA GLU A 118 6.88 4.44 -14.54
C GLU A 118 7.39 4.72 -13.13
N GLU A 119 6.66 5.57 -12.40
CA GLU A 119 6.97 5.93 -11.01
C GLU A 119 5.69 6.02 -10.17
N SER A 120 5.72 5.47 -8.95
CA SER A 120 4.66 5.70 -7.97
C SER A 120 4.78 7.10 -7.37
N LEU A 121 3.71 7.89 -7.46
CA LEU A 121 3.64 9.25 -6.89
C LEU A 121 2.70 9.37 -5.69
N LEU A 122 1.77 8.43 -5.54
CA LEU A 122 0.77 8.40 -4.48
C LEU A 122 0.88 7.09 -3.71
N THR A 123 0.63 7.16 -2.40
CA THR A 123 0.41 5.98 -1.56
C THR A 123 -1.06 5.59 -1.62
N PHE A 124 -1.33 4.32 -1.90
CA PHE A 124 -2.65 3.72 -1.76
C PHE A 124 -2.61 2.67 -0.65
N MET A 125 -3.29 2.96 0.46
CA MET A 125 -3.32 2.13 1.64
C MET A 125 -4.74 1.66 1.91
N ILE A 126 -4.90 0.34 2.09
CA ILE A 126 -6.18 -0.30 2.38
C ILE A 126 -6.09 -0.90 3.77
N TYR A 127 -7.07 -0.56 4.62
CA TYR A 127 -7.26 -1.21 5.91
C TYR A 127 -8.09 -2.48 5.70
N LEU A 128 -7.58 -3.62 6.19
CA LEU A 128 -8.25 -4.91 6.07
C LEU A 128 -9.08 -5.27 7.32
N ASN A 129 -8.83 -4.59 8.45
CA ASN A 129 -9.49 -4.75 9.74
C ASN A 129 -9.43 -3.48 10.59
#